data_AF-A0A958U427-F1
#
_entry.id   AF-A0A958U427-F1
#
_cell.length_a   1.000
_cell.length_b   1.000
_cell.length_c   1.000
_cell.angle_alpha   90.00
_cell.angle_beta   90.00
_cell.angle_gamma   90.00
#
_symmetry.space_group_name_H-M   'P 1'
#
loop_
_entity.id
_entity.type
_entity.pdbx_description
1 polymer ?
#
loop_
_entity_poly.entity_id
_entity_poly.type
_entity_poly.pdbx_seq_one_letter_code
_entity_poly.pdbx_strand_id
1 'polypeptide(L)'
;MNTKSFSVLAFFGFFFVLLSCKNEKNKNPLVPDTIEIPENMEATDDVEDLQKTYEELLKTGAIDAEQFERYMENIQKMKNGSGESDSDFRKNQLNKYTQKIQEKNSQKSEAQLEAEEKTAKLRKLLGTTDNSFIEENITRYSIWGNREKKETLQQIYDATKEEANTIIANYFEISQKELDLLRPLPAKQKIKTETEARTITKQLLPQPIENYLKSGQASSKFKAMMTSRRNDMLIFSGDVIKASEAARKDFYKKNPGWFGEGAATGNTYRDSRDKFIYLPLGDLSFADRLVKHDLGDPAGSNSNGALGIPDMDEKDFPDGDPKICNIGINGQVTLEFTNNAIADVNGPDLYIFEMGAIEPTNLEISKDGKVWINVGQIKGGTAMVDIAEFTKKGETFTYVRLTDLDTPSQLPGADVDAVAAIGGAIRLNLDSSVLFDTGKFQLKESASNELKKLVAAIEEFPKGHIIIEGHTDNVGNPLSNKTLSENRAKEVSNFLKSQLSNSYNFEVKGFGENQPIAPNDTPKNKQKNRRVEILVVPSK
;
A
#
# COMPACT_ATOMS: atom_id res chain seq x y z
N MET A 1 19.30 -59.61 -20.83
CA MET A 1 19.05 -60.47 -19.64
C MET A 1 18.09 -59.72 -18.73
N ASN A 2 16.88 -60.28 -18.57
CA ASN A 2 15.79 -60.09 -17.57
C ASN A 2 15.63 -58.70 -16.89
N THR A 3 14.57 -57.88 -17.05
CA THR A 3 13.11 -58.01 -16.86
C THR A 3 12.62 -58.49 -15.48
N LYS A 4 11.93 -57.60 -14.74
CA LYS A 4 10.60 -57.69 -14.05
C LYS A 4 10.52 -56.59 -12.95
N SER A 5 9.63 -55.59 -12.91
CA SER A 5 8.14 -55.45 -12.91
C SER A 5 7.39 -55.77 -11.60
N PHE A 6 6.61 -54.77 -11.12
CA PHE A 6 5.42 -54.75 -10.22
C PHE A 6 5.59 -55.25 -8.76
N SER A 7 4.88 -54.79 -7.71
CA SER A 7 3.50 -54.28 -7.57
C SER A 7 3.28 -53.56 -6.22
N VAL A 8 2.28 -52.68 -6.22
CA VAL A 8 1.51 -52.06 -5.11
C VAL A 8 0.74 -53.11 -4.28
N LEU A 9 0.53 -52.90 -2.97
CA LEU A 9 -0.78 -52.98 -2.26
C LEU A 9 -0.72 -52.64 -0.75
N ALA A 10 -1.82 -52.05 -0.28
CA ALA A 10 -2.17 -51.57 1.06
C ALA A 10 -2.44 -52.67 2.11
N PHE A 11 -2.47 -52.33 3.42
CA PHE A 11 -3.64 -52.45 4.31
C PHE A 11 -3.40 -52.05 5.79
N PHE A 12 -4.50 -51.66 6.44
CA PHE A 12 -4.80 -51.22 7.81
C PHE A 12 -4.36 -52.13 8.99
N GLY A 13 -4.31 -51.55 10.20
CA GLY A 13 -4.49 -52.25 11.49
C GLY A 13 -4.13 -51.40 12.73
N PHE A 14 -5.06 -50.66 13.33
CA PHE A 14 -5.80 -50.96 14.59
C PHE A 14 -4.96 -50.96 15.88
N PHE A 15 -5.27 -50.05 16.82
CA PHE A 15 -5.42 -50.42 18.25
C PHE A 15 -6.28 -49.39 19.00
N PHE A 16 -7.39 -49.85 19.55
CA PHE A 16 -8.31 -49.15 20.46
C PHE A 16 -8.07 -49.71 21.87
N VAL A 17 -7.96 -48.87 22.89
CA VAL A 17 -8.22 -49.27 24.29
C VAL A 17 -8.99 -48.14 24.98
N LEU A 18 -10.26 -48.45 25.29
CA LEU A 18 -11.12 -47.71 26.21
C LEU A 18 -10.78 -48.12 27.65
N LEU A 19 -10.76 -47.16 28.57
CA LEU A 19 -11.10 -47.42 29.98
C LEU A 19 -11.82 -46.20 30.58
N SER A 20 -13.07 -46.41 30.97
CA SER A 20 -13.88 -45.49 31.79
C SER A 20 -13.52 -45.61 33.27
N CYS A 21 -13.58 -44.50 34.00
CA CYS A 21 -14.18 -44.45 35.34
C CYS A 21 -14.53 -43.01 35.75
N LYS A 22 -15.77 -42.82 36.20
CA LYS A 22 -16.35 -41.59 36.76
C LYS A 22 -15.95 -41.43 38.24
N ASN A 23 -15.64 -40.20 38.69
CA ASN A 23 -16.45 -39.54 39.74
C ASN A 23 -16.14 -38.02 39.90
N GLU A 24 -17.24 -37.29 40.09
CA GLU A 24 -17.45 -35.87 40.45
C GLU A 24 -16.61 -35.37 41.66
N LYS A 25 -16.33 -34.09 41.96
CA LYS A 25 -16.88 -32.75 41.65
C LYS A 25 -15.83 -31.72 42.15
N ASN A 26 -15.43 -30.71 41.38
CA ASN A 26 -15.29 -29.34 41.89
C ASN A 26 -15.18 -28.32 40.74
N LYS A 27 -15.97 -27.25 40.84
CA LYS A 27 -16.25 -26.27 39.80
C LYS A 27 -15.17 -25.17 39.74
N ASN A 28 -14.67 -24.89 38.54
CA ASN A 28 -14.24 -23.56 38.10
C ASN A 28 -14.66 -23.45 36.62
N PRO A 29 -15.27 -22.35 36.16
CA PRO A 29 -15.79 -22.26 34.79
C PRO A 29 -14.61 -22.11 33.83
N LEU A 30 -14.20 -23.24 33.26
CA LEU A 30 -13.37 -23.29 32.06
C LEU A 30 -14.17 -22.64 30.92
N VAL A 31 -13.46 -21.77 30.20
CA VAL A 31 -13.83 -21.26 28.87
C VAL A 31 -14.35 -22.43 28.04
N PRO A 32 -15.47 -22.32 27.31
CA PRO A 32 -15.95 -23.44 26.50
C PRO A 32 -14.88 -23.81 25.48
N ASP A 33 -14.45 -25.07 25.57
CA ASP A 33 -13.72 -25.78 24.54
C ASP A 33 -14.36 -25.53 23.17
N THR A 34 -13.52 -25.44 22.14
CA THR A 34 -13.83 -25.51 20.71
C THR A 34 -15.31 -25.76 20.40
N ILE A 35 -15.99 -24.73 19.92
CA ILE A 35 -17.32 -24.89 19.31
C ILE A 35 -17.11 -25.77 18.07
N GLU A 36 -17.56 -27.02 18.14
CA GLU A 36 -17.65 -27.90 16.98
C GLU A 36 -18.58 -27.23 15.96
N ILE A 37 -17.98 -26.75 14.86
CA ILE A 37 -18.74 -26.35 13.68
C ILE A 37 -19.18 -27.66 13.00
N PRO A 38 -20.48 -27.83 12.68
CA PRO A 38 -20.96 -29.07 12.05
C PRO A 38 -20.15 -29.38 10.78
N GLU A 39 -19.57 -30.58 10.69
CA GLU A 39 -18.73 -31.04 9.57
C GLU A 39 -19.44 -31.05 8.19
N ASN A 40 -20.75 -30.81 8.14
CA ASN A 40 -21.55 -30.82 6.92
C ASN A 40 -22.54 -29.65 6.88
N MET A 41 -22.06 -28.41 6.79
CA MET A 41 -22.86 -27.35 6.17
C MET A 41 -22.62 -27.43 4.65
N GLU A 42 -23.38 -28.29 3.98
CA GLU A 42 -23.60 -28.12 2.54
C GLU A 42 -24.21 -26.73 2.33
N ALA A 43 -23.73 -25.99 1.33
CA ALA A 43 -24.33 -24.71 0.95
C ALA A 43 -25.78 -24.97 0.53
N THR A 44 -26.72 -24.66 1.41
CA THR A 44 -28.14 -24.87 1.15
C THR A 44 -28.66 -23.69 0.33
N ASP A 45 -29.67 -23.94 -0.51
CA ASP A 45 -30.35 -22.93 -1.31
C ASP A 45 -31.22 -21.96 -0.46
N ASP A 46 -31.10 -21.99 0.88
CA ASP A 46 -31.99 -21.29 1.79
C ASP A 46 -31.41 -19.95 2.25
N VAL A 47 -32.22 -18.90 2.05
CA VAL A 47 -31.92 -17.53 2.45
C VAL A 47 -31.75 -17.41 3.97
N GLU A 48 -32.33 -18.30 4.75
CA GLU A 48 -32.20 -18.37 6.21
C GLU A 48 -30.79 -18.84 6.65
N ASP A 49 -30.14 -19.70 5.87
CA ASP A 49 -28.77 -20.16 6.17
C ASP A 49 -27.71 -19.12 5.76
N LEU A 50 -27.96 -18.34 4.70
CA LEU A 50 -27.12 -17.19 4.33
C LEU A 50 -27.14 -16.10 5.41
N GLN A 51 -28.31 -15.81 5.97
CA GLN A 51 -28.42 -14.89 7.11
C GLN A 51 -27.59 -15.38 8.30
N LYS A 52 -27.70 -16.67 8.63
CA LYS A 52 -26.95 -17.27 9.73
C LYS A 52 -25.42 -17.22 9.51
N THR A 53 -24.99 -17.41 8.26
CA THR A 53 -23.57 -17.30 7.87
C THR A 53 -23.04 -15.89 8.09
N TYR A 54 -23.76 -14.85 7.67
CA TYR A 54 -23.34 -13.47 7.90
C TYR A 54 -23.37 -13.10 9.38
N GLU A 55 -24.33 -13.62 10.16
CA GLU A 55 -24.36 -13.43 11.61
C GLU A 55 -23.15 -14.05 12.31
N GLU A 56 -22.62 -15.16 11.78
CA GLU A 56 -21.39 -15.78 12.28
C GLU A 56 -20.14 -14.99 11.86
N LEU A 57 -20.06 -14.50 10.62
CA LEU A 57 -18.96 -13.64 10.17
C LEU A 57 -18.88 -12.32 10.96
N LEU A 58 -20.03 -11.75 11.32
CA LEU A 58 -20.09 -10.56 12.19
C LEU A 58 -19.58 -10.89 13.60
N LYS A 59 -19.92 -12.07 14.15
CA LYS A 59 -19.46 -12.51 15.47
C LYS A 59 -17.95 -12.78 15.52
N THR A 60 -17.35 -13.25 14.42
CA THR A 60 -15.91 -13.49 14.33
C THR A 60 -15.11 -12.23 14.02
N GLY A 61 -15.78 -11.12 13.67
CA GLY A 61 -15.14 -9.87 13.26
C GLY A 61 -14.56 -9.90 11.85
N ALA A 62 -14.90 -10.94 11.06
CA ALA A 62 -14.50 -11.05 9.65
C ALA A 62 -15.21 -10.03 8.77
N ILE A 63 -16.37 -9.52 9.22
CA ILE A 63 -17.09 -8.41 8.61
C ILE A 63 -17.51 -7.43 9.72
N ASP A 64 -17.62 -6.16 9.40
CA ASP A 64 -18.13 -5.14 10.31
C ASP A 64 -19.68 -5.04 10.27
N ALA A 65 -20.24 -4.25 11.19
CA ALA A 65 -21.69 -4.09 11.31
C ALA A 65 -22.34 -3.44 10.08
N GLU A 66 -21.63 -2.56 9.37
CA GLU A 66 -22.13 -1.87 8.17
C GLU A 66 -22.17 -2.83 6.98
N GLN A 67 -21.15 -3.67 6.85
CA GLN A 67 -21.11 -4.77 5.89
C GLN A 67 -22.23 -5.79 6.16
N PHE A 68 -22.46 -6.16 7.42
CA PHE A 68 -23.55 -7.06 7.81
C PHE A 68 -24.92 -6.51 7.44
N GLU A 69 -25.25 -5.26 7.78
CA GLU A 69 -26.55 -4.67 7.42
C GLU A 69 -26.77 -4.63 5.91
N ARG A 70 -25.73 -4.34 5.13
CA ARG A 70 -25.79 -4.34 3.67
C ARG A 70 -26.01 -5.73 3.09
N TYR A 71 -25.39 -6.77 3.67
CA TYR A 71 -25.64 -8.14 3.26
C TYR A 71 -27.06 -8.60 3.60
N MET A 72 -27.60 -8.16 4.74
CA MET A 72 -28.99 -8.40 5.11
C MET A 72 -29.98 -7.69 4.16
N GLU A 73 -29.66 -6.48 3.68
CA GLU A 73 -30.43 -5.83 2.62
C GLU A 73 -30.40 -6.62 1.29
N ASN A 74 -29.25 -7.17 0.92
CA ASN A 74 -29.11 -7.94 -0.32
C ASN A 74 -29.86 -9.28 -0.22
N ILE A 75 -29.86 -9.91 0.96
CA ILE A 75 -30.73 -11.05 1.30
C ILE A 75 -32.21 -10.69 1.10
N GLN A 76 -32.64 -9.51 1.54
CA GLN A 76 -34.01 -9.05 1.31
C GLN A 76 -34.30 -8.81 -0.18
N LYS A 77 -33.35 -8.26 -0.94
CA LYS A 77 -33.48 -8.08 -2.40
C LYS A 77 -33.56 -9.42 -3.13
N MET A 78 -32.81 -10.43 -2.68
CA MET A 78 -32.85 -11.80 -3.21
C MET A 78 -34.19 -12.49 -2.95
N LYS A 79 -34.82 -12.29 -1.78
CA LYS A 79 -36.21 -12.77 -1.54
C LYS A 79 -37.24 -12.16 -2.49
N ASN A 80 -36.92 -11.01 -3.11
CA ASN A 80 -37.87 -10.17 -3.83
C ASN A 80 -37.69 -10.13 -5.36
N GLY A 81 -36.70 -10.82 -5.95
CA GLY A 81 -36.33 -10.65 -7.37
C GLY A 81 -36.18 -11.93 -8.19
N SER A 82 -36.98 -12.07 -9.25
CA SER A 82 -36.86 -13.09 -10.31
C SER A 82 -35.86 -12.65 -11.40
N GLY A 83 -34.76 -13.40 -11.58
CA GLY A 83 -33.78 -13.15 -12.64
C GLY A 83 -32.70 -14.24 -12.74
N GLU A 84 -33.02 -15.34 -13.42
CA GLU A 84 -32.15 -16.49 -13.70
C GLU A 84 -31.08 -16.17 -14.76
N SER A 85 -29.90 -15.73 -14.33
CA SER A 85 -28.60 -16.00 -15.00
C SER A 85 -27.41 -15.50 -14.19
N ASP A 86 -27.65 -14.56 -13.28
CA ASP A 86 -26.63 -13.86 -12.46
C ASP A 86 -26.46 -14.50 -11.06
N SER A 87 -27.36 -15.42 -10.69
CA SER A 87 -27.35 -16.19 -9.44
C SER A 87 -26.26 -17.25 -9.43
N ASP A 88 -26.12 -18.03 -10.50
CA ASP A 88 -25.27 -19.22 -10.48
C ASP A 88 -23.78 -18.89 -10.55
N PHE A 89 -23.42 -17.78 -11.20
CA PHE A 89 -22.07 -17.25 -11.18
C PHE A 89 -21.68 -16.72 -9.80
N ARG A 90 -22.57 -15.94 -9.16
CA ARG A 90 -22.39 -15.46 -7.77
C ARG A 90 -22.34 -16.61 -6.77
N LYS A 91 -23.18 -17.64 -6.92
CA LYS A 91 -23.16 -18.88 -6.12
C LYS A 91 -21.84 -19.63 -6.30
N ASN A 92 -21.31 -19.73 -7.51
CA ASN A 92 -20.05 -20.44 -7.76
C ASN A 92 -18.83 -19.68 -7.22
N GLN A 93 -18.78 -18.35 -7.36
CA GLN A 93 -17.71 -17.53 -6.79
C GLN A 93 -17.80 -17.49 -5.27
N LEU A 94 -18.98 -17.26 -4.70
CA LEU A 94 -19.19 -17.29 -3.25
C LEU A 94 -18.88 -18.68 -2.67
N ASN A 95 -19.26 -19.78 -3.32
CA ASN A 95 -18.85 -21.13 -2.89
C ASN A 95 -17.34 -21.33 -2.99
N LYS A 96 -16.67 -20.77 -4.00
CA LYS A 96 -15.21 -20.82 -4.12
C LYS A 96 -14.51 -19.94 -3.09
N TYR A 97 -15.05 -18.78 -2.73
CA TYR A 97 -14.53 -17.91 -1.67
C TYR A 97 -14.81 -18.48 -0.29
N THR A 98 -16.01 -18.98 -0.04
CA THR A 98 -16.37 -19.67 1.19
C THR A 98 -15.56 -20.95 1.34
N GLN A 99 -15.35 -21.74 0.27
CA GLN A 99 -14.43 -22.88 0.29
C GLN A 99 -12.98 -22.45 0.50
N LYS A 100 -12.50 -21.34 -0.08
CA LYS A 100 -11.13 -20.86 0.16
C LYS A 100 -10.95 -20.30 1.56
N ILE A 101 -11.95 -19.61 2.10
CA ILE A 101 -11.96 -19.09 3.47
C ILE A 101 -12.09 -20.26 4.45
N GLN A 102 -12.90 -21.27 4.15
CA GLN A 102 -12.95 -22.54 4.89
C GLN A 102 -11.64 -23.33 4.72
N GLU A 103 -11.01 -23.42 3.56
CA GLU A 103 -9.70 -24.08 3.40
C GLU A 103 -8.60 -23.32 4.14
N LYS A 104 -8.64 -21.98 4.13
CA LYS A 104 -7.67 -21.10 4.79
C LYS A 104 -7.88 -21.03 6.31
N ASN A 105 -9.12 -21.07 6.79
CA ASN A 105 -9.46 -21.03 8.22
C ASN A 105 -9.55 -22.44 8.84
N SER A 106 -9.95 -23.45 8.07
CA SER A 106 -10.05 -24.86 8.49
C SER A 106 -8.79 -25.67 8.16
N GLN A 107 -7.73 -25.07 7.63
CA GLN A 107 -6.40 -25.69 7.57
C GLN A 107 -5.28 -24.72 7.93
N LYS A 108 -5.33 -24.15 9.14
CA LYS A 108 -4.10 -24.24 9.94
C LYS A 108 -4.10 -25.62 10.57
N SER A 109 -3.31 -26.53 10.02
CA SER A 109 -2.99 -27.79 10.68
C SER A 109 -2.62 -27.51 12.14
N GLU A 110 -2.83 -28.46 13.07
CA GLU A 110 -2.34 -28.32 14.45
C GLU A 110 -0.87 -27.88 14.47
N ALA A 111 -0.07 -28.36 13.52
CA ALA A 111 1.32 -27.96 13.33
C ALA A 111 1.51 -26.47 12.97
N GLN A 112 0.62 -25.86 12.19
CA GLN A 112 0.66 -24.43 11.86
C GLN A 112 0.21 -23.56 13.04
N LEU A 113 -0.84 -23.95 13.75
CA LEU A 113 -1.28 -23.26 14.98
C LEU A 113 -0.18 -23.34 16.06
N GLU A 114 0.42 -24.51 16.23
CA GLU A 114 1.54 -24.73 17.14
C GLU A 114 2.76 -23.89 16.73
N ALA A 115 3.06 -23.78 15.43
CA ALA A 115 4.16 -22.95 14.92
C ALA A 115 3.93 -21.45 15.18
N GLU A 116 2.71 -20.96 15.01
CA GLU A 116 2.35 -19.57 15.30
C GLU A 116 2.41 -19.26 16.79
N GLU A 117 1.89 -20.15 17.64
CA GLU A 117 1.96 -20.00 19.09
C GLU A 117 3.43 -19.98 19.57
N LYS A 118 4.26 -20.89 19.04
CA LYS A 118 5.70 -20.92 19.29
C LYS A 118 6.39 -19.63 18.84
N THR A 119 6.02 -19.09 17.67
CA THR A 119 6.56 -17.83 17.14
C THR A 119 6.17 -16.65 18.02
N ALA A 120 4.89 -16.54 18.40
CA ALA A 120 4.38 -15.51 19.29
C ALA A 120 5.04 -15.57 20.68
N LYS A 121 5.23 -16.78 21.22
CA LYS A 121 5.93 -17.01 22.49
C LYS A 121 7.39 -16.56 22.41
N LEU A 122 8.11 -16.92 21.35
CA LEU A 122 9.49 -16.49 21.12
C LEU A 122 9.60 -14.97 21.05
N ARG A 123 8.75 -14.32 20.25
CA ARG A 123 8.72 -12.86 20.14
C ARG A 123 8.44 -12.16 21.47
N LYS A 124 7.50 -12.69 22.26
CA LYS A 124 7.21 -12.23 23.63
C LYS A 124 8.44 -12.32 24.55
N LEU A 125 9.20 -13.42 24.49
CA LEU A 125 10.44 -13.60 25.26
C LEU A 125 11.53 -12.60 24.83
N LEU A 126 11.65 -12.38 23.52
CA LEU A 126 12.59 -11.42 22.94
C LEU A 126 12.20 -9.95 23.23
N GLY A 127 10.92 -9.70 23.51
CA GLY A 127 10.39 -8.35 23.74
C GLY A 127 10.18 -7.58 22.43
N THR A 128 9.88 -8.28 21.35
CA THR A 128 9.54 -7.73 20.02
C THR A 128 8.17 -8.24 19.59
N THR A 129 7.48 -7.50 18.73
CA THR A 129 6.27 -7.95 18.02
C THR A 129 6.58 -8.40 16.60
N ASP A 130 7.73 -7.97 16.08
CA ASP A 130 8.12 -8.11 14.69
C ASP A 130 9.26 -9.12 14.53
N ASN A 131 9.44 -9.60 13.29
CA ASN A 131 10.58 -10.44 12.90
C ASN A 131 11.89 -9.74 13.25
N SER A 132 12.59 -10.27 14.26
CA SER A 132 13.86 -9.72 14.73
C SER A 132 15.05 -10.44 14.12
N PHE A 133 16.22 -9.79 14.15
CA PHE A 133 17.48 -10.40 13.78
C PHE A 133 17.76 -11.69 14.58
N ILE A 134 17.41 -11.69 15.87
CA ILE A 134 17.58 -12.85 16.75
C ILE A 134 16.68 -14.01 16.28
N GLU A 135 15.39 -13.74 16.10
CA GLU A 135 14.42 -14.72 15.60
C GLU A 135 14.89 -15.32 14.28
N GLU A 136 15.24 -14.47 13.30
CA GLU A 136 15.71 -14.89 11.98
C GLU A 136 16.97 -15.76 12.05
N ASN A 137 17.88 -15.53 12.99
CA ASN A 137 19.12 -16.33 13.09
C ASN A 137 18.97 -17.61 13.93
N ILE A 138 17.97 -17.68 14.81
CA ILE A 138 17.63 -18.90 15.55
C ILE A 138 16.72 -19.82 14.71
N THR A 139 15.78 -19.26 13.92
CA THR A 139 14.75 -20.05 13.23
C THR A 139 15.13 -20.50 11.80
N ARG A 140 15.92 -19.73 11.03
CA ARG A 140 16.16 -19.94 9.58
C ARG A 140 16.79 -21.29 9.19
N TYR A 141 17.30 -22.07 10.15
CA TYR A 141 17.92 -23.38 9.88
C TYR A 141 17.28 -24.56 10.62
N SER A 142 16.15 -24.37 11.32
CA SER A 142 15.39 -25.49 11.93
C SER A 142 14.84 -26.47 10.87
N ILE A 143 14.67 -25.98 9.64
CA ILE A 143 14.15 -26.72 8.47
C ILE A 143 15.21 -27.68 7.89
N TRP A 144 16.51 -27.46 8.11
CA TRP A 144 17.60 -28.25 7.51
C TRP A 144 18.47 -29.00 8.54
N GLY A 145 17.83 -29.80 9.41
CA GLY A 145 18.46 -30.98 10.02
C GLY A 145 19.47 -30.78 11.15
N ASN A 146 19.62 -29.58 11.72
CA ASN A 146 20.53 -29.38 12.87
C ASN A 146 19.81 -29.68 14.21
N ARG A 147 20.14 -30.84 14.82
CA ARG A 147 19.56 -31.33 16.07
C ARG A 147 19.75 -30.37 17.25
N GLU A 148 20.95 -29.82 17.41
CA GLU A 148 21.29 -28.88 18.48
C GLU A 148 20.38 -27.64 18.44
N LYS A 149 20.11 -27.11 17.25
CA LYS A 149 19.22 -25.94 17.07
C LYS A 149 17.76 -26.24 17.43
N LYS A 150 17.26 -27.43 17.10
CA LYS A 150 15.91 -27.86 17.49
C LYS A 150 15.79 -28.00 19.00
N GLU A 151 16.82 -28.55 19.65
CA GLU A 151 16.90 -28.68 21.11
C GLU A 151 16.97 -27.30 21.79
N THR A 152 17.78 -26.36 21.29
CA THR A 152 17.81 -24.98 21.80
C THR A 152 16.47 -24.26 21.66
N LEU A 153 15.82 -24.35 20.51
CA LEU A 153 14.49 -23.76 20.30
C LEU A 153 13.45 -24.32 21.28
N GLN A 154 13.46 -25.64 21.49
CA GLN A 154 12.57 -26.28 22.46
C GLN A 154 12.84 -25.77 23.88
N GLN A 155 14.11 -25.67 24.29
CA GLN A 155 14.48 -25.09 25.59
C GLN A 155 14.00 -23.65 25.75
N ILE A 156 14.09 -22.82 24.70
CA ILE A 156 13.58 -21.45 24.72
C ILE A 156 12.06 -21.44 24.89
N TYR A 157 11.34 -22.32 24.19
CA TYR A 157 9.89 -22.40 24.31
C TYR A 157 9.45 -22.80 25.71
N ASP A 158 10.21 -23.60 26.44
CA ASP A 158 9.83 -24.05 27.79
C ASP A 158 10.33 -23.14 28.91
N ALA A 159 11.12 -22.09 28.57
CA ALA A 159 11.80 -21.22 29.53
C ALA A 159 10.98 -19.98 29.97
N THR A 160 11.32 -19.47 31.16
CA THR A 160 11.02 -18.09 31.56
C THR A 160 11.80 -17.08 30.72
N LYS A 161 11.49 -15.78 30.84
CA LYS A 161 12.19 -14.73 30.09
C LYS A 161 13.68 -14.67 30.42
N GLU A 162 14.04 -14.78 31.70
CA GLU A 162 15.41 -14.74 32.19
C GLU A 162 16.21 -15.97 31.74
N GLU A 163 15.59 -17.15 31.78
CA GLU A 163 16.17 -18.39 31.28
C GLU A 163 16.36 -18.35 29.75
N ALA A 164 15.36 -17.88 29.01
CA ALA A 164 15.42 -17.74 27.56
C ALA A 164 16.58 -16.81 27.15
N ASN A 165 16.78 -15.70 27.86
CA ASN A 165 17.91 -14.80 27.61
C ASN A 165 19.25 -15.51 27.76
N THR A 166 19.38 -16.31 28.83
CA THR A 166 20.60 -17.09 29.10
C THR A 166 20.83 -18.13 28.01
N ILE A 167 19.79 -18.86 27.61
CA ILE A 167 19.85 -19.87 26.55
C ILE A 167 20.26 -19.22 25.22
N ILE A 168 19.67 -18.09 24.86
CA ILE A 168 19.97 -17.37 23.61
C ILE A 168 21.40 -16.82 23.62
N ALA A 169 21.83 -16.19 24.71
CA ALA A 169 23.19 -15.68 24.85
C ALA A 169 24.24 -16.79 24.73
N ASN A 170 23.99 -17.94 25.36
CA ASN A 170 24.85 -19.12 25.26
C ASN A 170 24.87 -19.70 23.85
N TYR A 171 23.71 -19.81 23.19
CA TYR A 171 23.60 -20.32 21.82
C TYR A 171 24.43 -19.50 20.83
N PHE A 172 24.40 -18.17 20.95
CA PHE A 172 25.22 -17.29 20.11
C PHE A 172 26.66 -17.13 20.62
N GLU A 173 26.98 -17.66 21.80
CA GLU A 173 28.25 -17.45 22.50
C GLU A 173 28.58 -15.95 22.67
N ILE A 174 27.58 -15.18 23.12
CA ILE A 174 27.65 -13.73 23.33
C ILE A 174 27.31 -13.35 24.78
N SER A 175 27.66 -12.13 25.19
CA SER A 175 27.28 -11.59 26.49
C SER A 175 25.81 -11.11 26.52
N GLN A 176 25.24 -10.96 27.72
CA GLN A 176 23.90 -10.38 27.87
C GLN A 176 23.81 -8.96 27.29
N LYS A 177 24.88 -8.17 27.45
CA LYS A 177 24.97 -6.82 26.87
C LYS A 177 24.90 -6.85 25.34
N GLU A 178 25.54 -7.83 24.72
CA GLU A 178 25.49 -8.05 23.26
C GLU A 178 24.11 -8.50 22.81
N LEU A 179 23.48 -9.40 23.55
CA LEU A 179 22.10 -9.81 23.28
C LEU A 179 21.16 -8.61 23.30
N ASP A 180 21.29 -7.72 24.29
CA ASP A 180 20.47 -6.52 24.41
C ASP A 180 20.71 -5.52 23.25
N LEU A 181 21.93 -5.47 22.69
CA LEU A 181 22.24 -4.71 21.48
C LEU A 181 21.63 -5.33 20.21
N LEU A 182 21.41 -6.65 20.17
CA LEU A 182 20.78 -7.33 19.04
C LEU A 182 19.25 -7.26 19.06
N ARG A 183 18.62 -7.14 20.24
CA ARG A 183 17.16 -7.08 20.38
C ARG A 183 16.46 -6.06 19.45
N PRO A 184 16.93 -4.81 19.33
CA PRO A 184 16.26 -3.82 18.47
C PRO A 184 16.58 -4.01 16.98
N LEU A 185 17.44 -4.96 16.60
CA LEU A 185 17.75 -5.18 15.19
C LEU A 185 16.59 -5.91 14.49
N PRO A 186 16.05 -5.36 13.41
CA PRO A 186 15.06 -6.07 12.61
C PRO A 186 15.73 -7.22 11.86
N ALA A 187 14.92 -8.21 11.50
CA ALA A 187 15.30 -9.21 10.51
C ALA A 187 15.69 -8.55 9.18
N LYS A 188 16.26 -9.34 8.27
CA LYS A 188 16.55 -8.90 6.90
C LYS A 188 15.24 -8.54 6.18
N GLN A 189 15.03 -7.25 5.96
CA GLN A 189 13.92 -6.69 5.17
C GLN A 189 14.36 -6.36 3.74
N LYS A 190 13.40 -6.28 2.81
CA LYS A 190 13.64 -5.76 1.47
C LYS A 190 13.77 -4.24 1.55
N ILE A 191 14.82 -3.72 0.92
CA ILE A 191 14.99 -2.27 0.78
C ILE A 191 14.04 -1.79 -0.32
N LYS A 192 13.07 -0.95 0.07
CA LYS A 192 11.95 -0.51 -0.78
C LYS A 192 12.29 0.67 -1.65
N THR A 193 13.17 1.56 -1.17
CA THR A 193 13.49 2.80 -1.88
C THR A 193 14.98 3.05 -2.04
N GLU A 194 15.33 3.88 -3.02
CA GLU A 194 16.70 4.36 -3.17
C GLU A 194 17.14 5.19 -1.95
N THR A 195 16.25 6.05 -1.43
CA THR A 195 16.53 6.86 -0.23
C THR A 195 16.87 5.99 0.97
N GLU A 196 16.12 4.91 1.19
CA GLU A 196 16.41 3.91 2.23
C GLU A 196 17.77 3.25 1.99
N ALA A 197 18.04 2.80 0.76
CA ALA A 197 19.31 2.19 0.39
C ALA A 197 20.50 3.12 0.68
N ARG A 198 20.40 4.39 0.26
CA ARG A 198 21.45 5.39 0.49
C ARG A 198 21.61 5.72 1.97
N THR A 199 20.53 5.73 2.74
CA THR A 199 20.58 5.90 4.20
C THR A 199 21.34 4.76 4.85
N ILE A 200 21.04 3.51 4.46
CA ILE A 200 21.74 2.31 4.91
C ILE A 200 23.25 2.38 4.58
N THR A 201 23.63 2.84 3.38
CA THR A 201 25.07 2.96 3.03
C THR A 201 25.83 3.97 3.90
N LYS A 202 25.17 5.00 4.42
CA LYS A 202 25.78 5.97 5.35
C LYS A 202 25.98 5.39 6.74
N GLN A 203 25.09 4.51 7.16
CA GLN A 203 25.13 3.87 8.47
C GLN A 203 24.68 2.41 8.39
N LEU A 204 25.64 1.52 8.16
CA LEU A 204 25.39 0.09 7.96
C LEU A 204 24.99 -0.66 9.23
N LEU A 205 25.28 -0.11 10.42
CA LEU A 205 24.84 -0.67 11.70
C LEU A 205 24.38 0.46 12.63
N PRO A 206 23.42 0.21 13.54
CA PRO A 206 23.01 1.20 14.53
C PRO A 206 24.19 1.70 15.38
N GLN A 207 24.13 2.99 15.74
CA GLN A 207 25.20 3.67 16.49
C GLN A 207 25.60 2.96 17.80
N PRO A 208 24.67 2.41 18.61
CA PRO A 208 25.04 1.68 19.83
C PRO A 208 25.94 0.47 19.55
N ILE A 209 25.69 -0.26 18.46
CA ILE A 209 26.49 -1.41 18.04
C ILE A 209 27.86 -0.97 17.56
N GLU A 210 27.93 0.06 16.72
CA GLU A 210 29.19 0.63 16.24
C GLU A 210 30.07 1.10 17.39
N ASN A 211 29.49 1.78 18.37
CA ASN A 211 30.20 2.22 19.57
C ASN A 211 30.71 1.02 20.40
N TYR A 212 29.89 -0.02 20.55
CA TYR A 212 30.28 -1.21 21.29
C TYR A 212 31.40 -2.00 20.59
N LEU A 213 31.36 -2.15 19.27
CA LEU A 213 32.43 -2.76 18.48
C LEU A 213 33.75 -2.00 18.63
N LYS A 214 33.71 -0.66 18.62
CA LYS A 214 34.88 0.21 18.83
C LYS A 214 35.46 0.14 20.24
N SER A 215 34.66 -0.18 21.24
CA SER A 215 35.12 -0.30 22.64
C SER A 215 36.15 -1.43 22.86
N GLY A 216 36.27 -2.37 21.92
CA GLY A 216 37.11 -3.57 22.05
C GLY A 216 36.49 -4.67 22.93
N GLN A 217 35.37 -4.39 23.61
CA GLN A 217 34.70 -5.32 24.54
C GLN A 217 33.92 -6.45 23.86
N ALA A 218 33.66 -6.34 22.54
CA ALA A 218 32.84 -7.28 21.82
C ALA A 218 33.50 -8.67 21.67
N SER A 219 32.72 -9.72 21.91
CA SER A 219 33.06 -11.12 21.68
C SER A 219 33.33 -11.40 20.20
N SER A 220 34.11 -12.45 19.93
CA SER A 220 34.44 -12.85 18.56
C SER A 220 33.19 -13.20 17.74
N LYS A 221 32.18 -13.78 18.38
CA LYS A 221 30.93 -14.20 17.74
C LYS A 221 30.04 -13.02 17.41
N PHE A 222 29.89 -12.07 18.33
CA PHE A 222 29.20 -10.81 18.04
C PHE A 222 29.87 -10.03 16.91
N LYS A 223 31.22 -9.92 16.92
CA LYS A 223 31.99 -9.30 15.81
C LYS A 223 31.73 -9.98 14.47
N ALA A 224 31.71 -11.31 14.43
CA ALA A 224 31.44 -12.06 13.21
C ALA A 224 30.00 -11.82 12.70
N MET A 225 29.00 -11.86 13.59
CA MET A 225 27.60 -11.59 13.26
C MET A 225 27.41 -10.19 12.70
N MET A 226 28.00 -9.17 13.34
CA MET A 226 27.90 -7.78 12.89
C MET A 226 28.68 -7.54 11.59
N THR A 227 29.78 -8.26 11.36
CA THR A 227 30.49 -8.22 10.07
C THR A 227 29.64 -8.82 8.95
N SER A 228 29.00 -9.96 9.18
CA SER A 228 28.07 -10.57 8.23
C SER A 228 26.91 -9.62 7.91
N ARG A 229 26.27 -9.06 8.94
CA ARG A 229 25.15 -8.12 8.78
C ARG A 229 25.56 -6.87 8.00
N ARG A 230 26.76 -6.33 8.27
CA ARG A 230 27.32 -5.19 7.54
C ARG A 230 27.51 -5.51 6.05
N ASN A 231 28.07 -6.68 5.74
CA ASN A 231 28.27 -7.11 4.34
C ASN A 231 26.95 -7.29 3.62
N ASP A 232 25.97 -7.93 4.27
CA ASP A 232 24.61 -8.09 3.77
C ASP A 232 23.97 -6.74 3.44
N MET A 233 24.02 -5.79 4.37
CA MET A 233 23.45 -4.45 4.18
C MET A 233 24.16 -3.68 3.07
N LEU A 234 25.48 -3.83 2.93
CA LEU A 234 26.25 -3.23 1.85
C LEU A 234 25.84 -3.79 0.48
N ILE A 235 25.69 -5.11 0.38
CA ILE A 235 25.30 -5.77 -0.89
C ILE A 235 23.88 -5.36 -1.27
N PHE A 236 22.89 -5.52 -0.37
CA PHE A 236 21.50 -5.25 -0.71
C PHE A 236 21.25 -3.77 -1.03
N SER A 237 21.85 -2.85 -0.27
CA SER A 237 21.73 -1.42 -0.58
C SER A 237 22.45 -1.05 -1.88
N GLY A 238 23.61 -1.65 -2.16
CA GLY A 238 24.33 -1.48 -3.42
C GLY A 238 23.53 -1.95 -4.63
N ASP A 239 22.87 -3.12 -4.53
CA ASP A 239 22.02 -3.65 -5.60
C ASP A 239 20.82 -2.75 -5.87
N VAL A 240 20.16 -2.23 -4.82
CA VAL A 240 19.07 -1.27 -4.98
C VAL A 240 19.57 0.02 -5.64
N ILE A 241 20.68 0.60 -5.16
CA ILE A 241 21.23 1.83 -5.74
C ILE A 241 21.53 1.64 -7.22
N LYS A 242 22.14 0.51 -7.60
CA LYS A 242 22.43 0.20 -9.01
C LYS A 242 21.17 0.06 -9.85
N ALA A 243 20.14 -0.63 -9.34
CA ALA A 243 18.86 -0.76 -10.03
C ALA A 243 18.15 0.60 -10.18
N SER A 244 18.20 1.43 -9.14
CA SER A 244 17.65 2.79 -9.14
C SER A 244 18.36 3.72 -10.14
N GLU A 245 19.68 3.63 -10.24
CA GLU A 245 20.44 4.38 -11.24
C GLU A 245 20.07 3.95 -12.67
N ALA A 246 19.83 2.65 -12.90
CA ALA A 246 19.36 2.15 -14.19
C ALA A 246 17.94 2.63 -14.52
N ALA A 247 16.99 2.55 -13.57
CA ALA A 247 15.62 3.01 -13.74
C ALA A 247 15.57 4.52 -14.03
N ARG A 248 16.33 5.31 -13.26
CA ARG A 248 16.47 6.76 -13.49
C ARG A 248 17.05 7.07 -14.86
N LYS A 249 18.12 6.36 -15.26
CA LYS A 249 18.73 6.55 -16.58
C LYS A 249 17.75 6.25 -17.71
N ASP A 250 16.92 5.21 -17.58
CA ASP A 250 15.89 4.89 -18.59
C ASP A 250 14.84 6.01 -18.69
N PHE A 251 14.42 6.56 -17.56
CA PHE A 251 13.50 7.69 -17.52
C PHE A 251 14.06 8.92 -18.25
N TYR A 252 15.28 9.38 -17.90
CA TYR A 252 15.89 10.56 -18.54
C TYR A 252 16.28 10.32 -20.00
N LYS A 253 16.53 9.06 -20.40
CA LYS A 253 16.73 8.72 -21.81
C LYS A 253 15.47 9.00 -22.64
N LYS A 254 14.28 8.75 -22.09
CA LYS A 254 13.00 9.03 -22.73
C LYS A 254 12.60 10.50 -22.58
N ASN A 255 12.96 11.11 -21.46
CA ASN A 255 12.60 12.47 -21.08
C ASN A 255 13.85 13.37 -20.97
N PRO A 256 14.57 13.62 -22.08
CA PRO A 256 15.78 14.44 -22.04
C PRO A 256 15.45 15.84 -21.57
N GLY A 257 16.18 16.34 -20.57
CA GLY A 257 15.95 17.66 -20.02
C GLY A 257 14.74 17.76 -19.08
N TRP A 258 14.18 16.65 -18.59
CA TRP A 258 13.30 16.65 -17.42
C TRP A 258 13.96 17.32 -16.19
N PHE A 259 13.18 17.78 -15.21
CA PHE A 259 13.69 18.50 -14.03
C PHE A 259 14.86 17.76 -13.36
N GLY A 260 15.94 18.50 -13.06
CA GLY A 260 17.03 18.06 -12.18
C GLY A 260 17.70 16.74 -12.56
N GLU A 261 18.67 16.78 -13.48
CA GLU A 261 19.67 15.69 -13.57
C GLU A 261 20.51 15.68 -12.28
N GLY A 262 20.01 15.02 -11.23
CA GLY A 262 20.72 14.93 -9.95
C GLY A 262 19.79 14.89 -8.75
N ALA A 263 19.38 13.68 -8.37
CA ALA A 263 19.15 13.15 -7.00
C ALA A 263 18.43 13.98 -5.90
N ALA A 264 17.91 15.19 -6.14
CA ALA A 264 17.35 16.03 -5.07
C ALA A 264 15.85 15.82 -4.83
N THR A 265 15.07 15.51 -5.87
CA THR A 265 13.59 15.48 -5.77
C THR A 265 12.94 14.15 -6.19
N GLY A 266 13.65 13.31 -6.98
CA GLY A 266 13.15 12.01 -7.41
C GLY A 266 13.66 10.85 -6.56
N ASN A 267 12.86 9.80 -6.47
CA ASN A 267 13.20 8.57 -5.75
C ASN A 267 12.80 7.35 -6.59
N THR A 268 13.33 6.18 -6.25
CA THR A 268 12.99 4.93 -6.92
C THR A 268 12.32 4.01 -5.93
N TYR A 269 11.23 3.36 -6.36
CA TYR A 269 10.41 2.47 -5.53
C TYR A 269 10.43 1.06 -6.10
N ARG A 270 10.58 0.09 -5.21
CA ARG A 270 10.50 -1.34 -5.52
C ARG A 270 9.03 -1.79 -5.50
N ASP A 271 8.59 -2.54 -6.50
CA ASP A 271 7.30 -3.23 -6.48
C ASP A 271 7.40 -4.67 -5.94
N SER A 272 6.27 -5.34 -5.75
CA SER A 272 6.18 -6.74 -5.28
C SER A 272 6.98 -7.74 -6.13
N ARG A 273 7.29 -7.40 -7.39
CA ARG A 273 8.00 -8.24 -8.36
C ARG A 273 9.48 -7.88 -8.47
N ASP A 274 9.99 -7.07 -7.55
CA ASP A 274 11.35 -6.55 -7.51
C ASP A 274 11.71 -5.71 -8.76
N LYS A 275 10.71 -5.09 -9.40
CA LYS A 275 10.94 -4.02 -10.40
C LYS A 275 11.13 -2.69 -9.67
N PHE A 276 11.99 -1.84 -10.23
CA PHE A 276 12.34 -0.54 -9.67
C PHE A 276 11.83 0.57 -10.57
N ILE A 277 10.95 1.42 -10.03
CA ILE A 277 10.26 2.47 -10.76
C ILE A 277 10.77 3.82 -10.26
N TYR A 278 11.44 4.57 -11.15
CA TYR A 278 11.88 5.92 -10.84
C TYR A 278 10.70 6.89 -10.98
N LEU A 279 10.42 7.61 -9.90
CA LEU A 279 9.37 8.62 -9.84
C LEU A 279 10.02 9.99 -9.62
N PRO A 280 9.90 10.92 -10.60
CA PRO A 280 10.62 12.19 -10.54
C PRO A 280 10.20 13.14 -9.41
N LEU A 281 8.98 13.01 -8.88
CA LEU A 281 8.51 13.79 -7.73
C LEU A 281 8.67 13.03 -6.40
N GLY A 282 9.30 11.85 -6.41
CA GLY A 282 9.44 11.03 -5.20
C GLY A 282 8.09 10.70 -4.58
N ASP A 283 7.96 10.87 -3.27
CA ASP A 283 6.74 10.52 -2.51
C ASP A 283 5.53 11.36 -2.94
N LEU A 284 5.74 12.56 -3.49
CA LEU A 284 4.66 13.40 -4.04
C LEU A 284 4.05 12.84 -5.32
N SER A 285 4.61 11.77 -5.89
CA SER A 285 4.07 11.16 -7.10
C SER A 285 2.80 10.35 -6.84
N PHE A 286 2.52 9.99 -5.59
CA PHE A 286 1.45 9.06 -5.23
C PHE A 286 0.11 9.74 -4.98
N ALA A 287 -0.97 9.00 -5.25
CA ALA A 287 -2.31 9.43 -4.87
C ALA A 287 -2.42 9.49 -3.34
N ASP A 288 -3.08 10.51 -2.82
CA ASP A 288 -3.08 10.85 -1.40
C ASP A 288 -4.47 11.05 -0.81
N ARG A 289 -5.52 10.97 -1.64
CA ARG A 289 -6.91 10.99 -1.18
C ARG A 289 -7.77 9.95 -1.87
N LEU A 290 -8.48 9.17 -1.07
CA LEU A 290 -9.60 8.35 -1.52
C LEU A 290 -10.83 9.23 -1.76
N VAL A 291 -11.40 9.17 -2.96
CA VAL A 291 -12.65 9.88 -3.30
C VAL A 291 -13.84 8.96 -3.09
N LYS A 292 -13.75 7.73 -3.60
CA LYS A 292 -14.85 6.76 -3.56
C LYS A 292 -14.30 5.35 -3.72
N HIS A 293 -14.94 4.39 -3.06
CA HIS A 293 -14.75 2.97 -3.30
C HIS A 293 -16.12 2.32 -3.45
N ASP A 294 -16.49 1.96 -4.68
CA ASP A 294 -17.63 1.11 -4.98
C ASP A 294 -17.16 -0.35 -4.89
N LEU A 295 -17.47 -1.01 -3.78
CA LEU A 295 -16.97 -2.36 -3.52
C LEU A 295 -17.52 -3.34 -4.55
N GLY A 296 -16.66 -4.21 -5.08
CA GLY A 296 -17.04 -5.30 -5.97
C GLY A 296 -17.82 -6.44 -5.28
N ASP A 297 -17.97 -7.58 -5.97
CA ASP A 297 -18.57 -8.81 -5.42
C ASP A 297 -17.67 -10.04 -5.69
N PRO A 298 -17.03 -10.64 -4.68
CA PRO A 298 -17.17 -10.32 -3.24
C PRO A 298 -16.64 -8.93 -2.91
N ALA A 299 -17.16 -8.37 -1.81
CA ALA A 299 -16.86 -7.01 -1.38
C ALA A 299 -15.36 -6.79 -1.20
N GLY A 300 -14.84 -5.77 -1.87
CA GLY A 300 -13.51 -5.25 -1.60
C GLY A 300 -13.35 -4.69 -0.18
N SER A 301 -12.13 -4.34 0.19
CA SER A 301 -11.77 -3.84 1.53
C SER A 301 -10.62 -2.85 1.49
N ASN A 302 -10.31 -2.23 2.64
CA ASN A 302 -9.06 -1.50 2.88
C ASN A 302 -8.79 -0.37 1.87
N SER A 303 -9.81 0.43 1.58
CA SER A 303 -9.78 1.47 0.54
C SER A 303 -8.60 2.45 0.60
N ASN A 304 -8.05 2.69 1.80
CA ASN A 304 -6.91 3.58 1.99
C ASN A 304 -5.55 2.92 1.71
N GLY A 305 -5.52 1.61 1.52
CA GLY A 305 -4.29 0.88 1.21
C GLY A 305 -3.64 1.29 -0.11
N ALA A 306 -4.40 1.85 -1.05
CA ALA A 306 -3.85 2.35 -2.32
C ALA A 306 -3.22 3.76 -2.22
N LEU A 307 -3.17 4.37 -1.03
CA LEU A 307 -2.71 5.74 -0.83
C LEU A 307 -1.26 5.79 -0.35
N GLY A 308 -0.51 6.77 -0.85
CA GLY A 308 0.88 6.99 -0.45
C GLY A 308 1.87 6.03 -1.13
N ILE A 309 3.04 5.89 -0.53
CA ILE A 309 4.12 5.05 -1.08
C ILE A 309 3.80 3.56 -0.87
N PRO A 310 4.25 2.67 -1.77
CA PRO A 310 4.09 1.22 -1.58
C PRO A 310 4.79 0.78 -0.30
N ASP A 311 4.06 0.07 0.57
CA ASP A 311 4.55 -0.30 1.90
C ASP A 311 4.54 -1.82 2.16
N MET A 312 4.25 -2.62 1.13
CA MET A 312 4.27 -4.08 1.18
C MET A 312 5.65 -4.68 0.90
N ASP A 313 6.03 -5.70 1.69
CA ASP A 313 7.34 -6.34 1.66
C ASP A 313 7.35 -7.73 0.98
N GLU A 314 6.20 -8.41 0.96
CA GLU A 314 6.09 -9.82 0.60
C GLU A 314 5.09 -10.04 -0.54
N LYS A 315 5.36 -11.05 -1.38
CA LYS A 315 4.45 -11.48 -2.45
C LYS A 315 3.24 -12.24 -1.90
N ASP A 316 3.44 -12.88 -0.75
CA ASP A 316 2.43 -13.63 -0.03
C ASP A 316 1.97 -12.73 1.13
N PHE A 317 0.80 -12.12 0.99
CA PHE A 317 0.19 -11.26 1.99
C PHE A 317 -1.08 -11.94 2.51
N PRO A 318 -1.44 -11.75 3.79
CA PRO A 318 -2.71 -12.26 4.27
C PRO A 318 -3.85 -11.51 3.58
N ASP A 319 -4.80 -12.23 2.98
CA ASP A 319 -6.04 -11.60 2.49
C ASP A 319 -6.62 -10.68 3.58
N GLY A 320 -6.92 -9.44 3.21
CA GLY A 320 -7.41 -8.42 4.13
C GLY A 320 -6.33 -7.60 4.85
N ASP A 321 -5.05 -7.68 4.48
CA ASP A 321 -4.02 -6.77 5.01
C ASP A 321 -4.49 -5.31 4.83
N PRO A 322 -4.60 -4.52 5.93
CA PRO A 322 -5.14 -3.16 5.89
C PRO A 322 -4.33 -2.20 5.01
N LYS A 323 -3.12 -2.59 4.62
CA LYS A 323 -2.23 -1.83 3.74
C LYS A 323 -2.55 -1.99 2.26
N ILE A 324 -3.33 -3.00 1.87
CA ILE A 324 -3.65 -3.26 0.47
C ILE A 324 -5.11 -2.95 0.23
N CYS A 325 -5.40 -2.09 -0.74
CA CYS A 325 -6.77 -1.88 -1.22
C CYS A 325 -7.18 -3.04 -2.12
N ASN A 326 -8.09 -3.88 -1.64
CA ASN A 326 -8.74 -4.88 -2.47
C ASN A 326 -10.00 -4.26 -3.09
N ILE A 327 -10.07 -4.21 -4.41
CA ILE A 327 -11.19 -3.56 -5.12
C ILE A 327 -12.46 -4.45 -5.12
N GLY A 328 -12.27 -5.77 -5.13
CA GLY A 328 -13.32 -6.75 -5.39
C GLY A 328 -13.71 -6.81 -6.87
N ILE A 329 -14.32 -7.92 -7.29
CA ILE A 329 -14.66 -8.15 -8.71
C ILE A 329 -15.73 -7.15 -9.16
N ASN A 330 -15.53 -6.50 -10.32
CA ASN A 330 -16.35 -5.36 -10.79
C ASN A 330 -16.39 -4.16 -9.83
N GLY A 331 -15.54 -4.15 -8.81
CA GLY A 331 -15.40 -3.01 -7.92
C GLY A 331 -14.69 -1.85 -8.61
N GLN A 332 -14.77 -0.69 -7.98
CA GLN A 332 -14.15 0.52 -8.49
C GLN A 332 -13.60 1.37 -7.34
N VAL A 333 -12.32 1.73 -7.43
CA VAL A 333 -11.71 2.71 -6.54
C VAL A 333 -11.36 3.97 -7.31
N THR A 334 -11.73 5.12 -6.74
CA THR A 334 -11.41 6.45 -7.26
C THR A 334 -10.48 7.17 -6.31
N LEU A 335 -9.31 7.53 -6.80
CA LEU A 335 -8.27 8.22 -6.05
C LEU A 335 -8.03 9.61 -6.65
N GLU A 336 -7.52 10.52 -5.81
CA GLU A 336 -7.16 11.86 -6.18
C GLU A 336 -5.70 12.15 -5.80
N PHE A 337 -5.07 12.94 -6.66
CA PHE A 337 -3.77 13.57 -6.49
C PHE A 337 -3.99 15.02 -6.01
N THR A 338 -3.91 15.27 -4.70
CA THR A 338 -4.26 16.59 -4.13
C THR A 338 -3.14 17.62 -4.26
N ASN A 339 -1.88 17.15 -4.19
CA ASN A 339 -0.66 17.98 -4.20
C ASN A 339 0.20 17.78 -5.46
N ASN A 340 -0.26 16.91 -6.36
CA ASN A 340 0.30 16.67 -7.67
C ASN A 340 -0.82 16.48 -8.70
N ALA A 341 -0.43 16.23 -9.95
CA ALA A 341 -1.34 15.92 -11.04
C ALA A 341 -0.61 15.01 -12.04
N ILE A 342 -1.38 14.22 -12.77
CA ILE A 342 -0.88 13.39 -13.87
C ILE A 342 -0.74 14.30 -15.09
N ALA A 343 0.41 14.27 -15.74
CA ALA A 343 0.74 14.99 -16.95
C ALA A 343 1.40 14.02 -17.94
N ASP A 344 1.13 14.22 -19.23
CA ASP A 344 1.72 13.42 -20.31
C ASP A 344 3.22 13.74 -20.50
N VAL A 345 4.05 12.69 -20.44
CA VAL A 345 5.49 12.67 -20.63
C VAL A 345 5.87 11.67 -21.72
N ASN A 346 7.15 11.60 -22.10
CA ASN A 346 7.56 10.58 -23.05
C ASN A 346 7.57 9.21 -22.36
N GLY A 347 6.67 8.33 -22.79
CA GLY A 347 6.50 6.99 -22.26
C GLY A 347 5.41 6.94 -21.18
N PRO A 348 5.46 5.94 -20.28
CA PRO A 348 4.40 5.77 -19.30
C PRO A 348 4.27 6.92 -18.30
N ASP A 349 3.04 7.30 -17.99
CA ASP A 349 2.67 8.41 -17.10
C ASP A 349 2.12 7.95 -15.77
N LEU A 350 1.60 6.72 -15.70
CA LEU A 350 1.02 6.12 -14.51
C LEU A 350 1.68 4.77 -14.22
N TYR A 351 1.80 4.45 -12.93
CA TYR A 351 2.17 3.13 -12.44
C TYR A 351 1.26 2.66 -11.31
N ILE A 352 0.77 1.43 -11.40
CA ILE A 352 -0.06 0.79 -10.37
C ILE A 352 0.78 -0.28 -9.66
N PHE A 353 1.01 -0.08 -8.37
CA PHE A 353 1.67 -1.08 -7.53
C PHE A 353 0.63 -2.11 -7.12
N GLU A 354 0.54 -3.18 -7.89
CA GLU A 354 -0.34 -4.31 -7.60
C GLU A 354 0.40 -5.43 -6.87
N MET A 355 -0.30 -6.07 -5.95
CA MET A 355 0.15 -7.25 -5.24
C MET A 355 -0.37 -8.52 -5.92
N GLY A 356 0.38 -9.63 -5.78
CA GLY A 356 -0.05 -10.91 -6.31
C GLY A 356 -0.12 -10.99 -7.85
N ALA A 357 -1.13 -11.70 -8.35
CA ALA A 357 -1.36 -11.85 -9.78
C ALA A 357 -2.00 -10.56 -10.32
N ILE A 358 -1.48 -10.05 -11.45
CA ILE A 358 -2.12 -8.90 -12.10
C ILE A 358 -3.46 -9.33 -12.68
N GLU A 359 -4.50 -8.74 -12.13
CA GLU A 359 -5.86 -8.91 -12.59
C GLU A 359 -6.19 -7.79 -13.59
N PRO A 360 -6.85 -8.12 -14.72
CA PRO A 360 -7.26 -7.12 -15.70
C PRO A 360 -8.06 -5.99 -15.04
N THR A 361 -7.46 -4.80 -14.99
CA THR A 361 -8.10 -3.63 -14.38
C THR A 361 -8.16 -2.50 -15.38
N ASN A 362 -9.34 -1.94 -15.56
CA ASN A 362 -9.56 -0.79 -16.43
C ASN A 362 -9.12 0.49 -15.72
N LEU A 363 -8.38 1.34 -16.43
CA LEU A 363 -7.84 2.58 -15.89
C LEU A 363 -8.48 3.78 -16.60
N GLU A 364 -9.01 4.69 -15.80
CA GLU A 364 -9.58 5.95 -16.28
C GLU A 364 -8.98 7.13 -15.53
N ILE A 365 -8.88 8.27 -16.21
CA ILE A 365 -8.41 9.52 -15.63
C ILE A 365 -9.47 10.61 -15.77
N SER A 366 -9.45 11.59 -14.86
CA SER A 366 -10.33 12.73 -14.90
C SER A 366 -9.67 14.00 -14.36
N LYS A 367 -10.07 15.16 -14.89
CA LYS A 367 -9.66 16.47 -14.37
C LYS A 367 -10.53 16.92 -13.19
N ASP A 368 -11.81 16.57 -13.23
CA ASP A 368 -12.86 17.12 -12.37
C ASP A 368 -13.63 16.06 -11.56
N GLY A 369 -13.30 14.77 -11.75
CA GLY A 369 -13.95 13.63 -11.11
C GLY A 369 -15.34 13.31 -11.69
N LYS A 370 -15.73 13.96 -12.79
CA LYS A 370 -17.05 13.82 -13.42
C LYS A 370 -16.96 13.29 -14.83
N VAL A 371 -16.07 13.88 -15.63
CA VAL A 371 -15.80 13.44 -17.01
C VAL A 371 -14.59 12.54 -17.00
N TRP A 372 -14.80 11.28 -17.36
CA TRP A 372 -13.80 10.22 -17.31
C TRP A 372 -13.30 9.87 -18.71
N ILE A 373 -12.00 9.67 -18.83
CA ILE A 373 -11.34 9.22 -20.06
C ILE A 373 -10.76 7.83 -19.77
N ASN A 374 -11.19 6.83 -20.52
CA ASN A 374 -10.57 5.51 -20.49
C ASN A 374 -9.23 5.57 -21.21
N VAL A 375 -8.16 5.20 -20.50
CA VAL A 375 -6.77 5.24 -21.00
C VAL A 375 -6.13 3.86 -21.09
N GLY A 376 -6.95 2.81 -21.00
CA GLY A 376 -6.53 1.43 -21.23
C GLY A 376 -6.72 0.52 -20.02
N GLN A 377 -6.02 -0.62 -20.07
CA GLN A 377 -6.11 -1.68 -19.08
C GLN A 377 -4.72 -2.12 -18.63
N ILE A 378 -4.56 -2.34 -17.34
CA ILE A 378 -3.42 -3.08 -16.79
C ILE A 378 -3.77 -4.55 -16.79
N LYS A 379 -2.95 -5.37 -17.46
CA LYS A 379 -3.14 -6.84 -17.56
C LYS A 379 -1.83 -7.54 -17.90
N GLY A 380 -1.74 -8.83 -17.61
CA GLY A 380 -0.62 -9.68 -18.03
C GLY A 380 0.74 -9.24 -17.47
N GLY A 381 0.77 -8.64 -16.28
CA GLY A 381 2.01 -8.16 -15.65
C GLY A 381 2.42 -6.74 -16.04
N THR A 382 1.65 -6.05 -16.90
CA THR A 382 1.83 -4.63 -17.20
C THR A 382 1.09 -3.79 -16.17
N ALA A 383 1.82 -2.94 -15.47
CA ALA A 383 1.32 -2.03 -14.43
C ALA A 383 1.48 -0.56 -14.81
N MET A 384 1.89 -0.27 -16.05
CA MET A 384 2.21 1.08 -16.51
C MET A 384 1.31 1.48 -17.67
N VAL A 385 0.89 2.75 -17.70
CA VAL A 385 0.00 3.29 -18.73
C VAL A 385 0.57 4.61 -19.25
N ASP A 386 0.62 4.75 -20.57
CA ASP A 386 0.96 5.98 -21.30
C ASP A 386 -0.35 6.63 -21.76
N ILE A 387 -0.57 7.90 -21.42
CA ILE A 387 -1.81 8.64 -21.68
C ILE A 387 -1.72 9.54 -22.92
N ALA A 388 -0.59 9.56 -23.63
CA ALA A 388 -0.34 10.49 -24.73
C ALA A 388 -1.41 10.42 -25.84
N GLU A 389 -1.96 9.23 -26.14
CA GLU A 389 -2.98 9.06 -27.18
C GLU A 389 -4.37 9.57 -26.78
N PHE A 390 -4.59 9.84 -25.48
CA PHE A 390 -5.90 10.19 -24.93
C PHE A 390 -6.01 11.65 -24.50
N THR A 391 -4.90 12.40 -24.53
CA THR A 391 -4.81 13.71 -23.90
C THR A 391 -4.20 14.74 -24.85
N LYS A 392 -4.49 16.03 -24.61
CA LYS A 392 -3.81 17.11 -25.34
C LYS A 392 -2.55 17.52 -24.59
N LYS A 393 -1.53 17.93 -25.34
CA LYS A 393 -0.29 18.46 -24.78
C LYS A 393 -0.57 19.57 -23.75
N GLY A 394 0.00 19.43 -22.55
CA GLY A 394 -0.13 20.39 -21.45
C GLY A 394 -1.39 20.24 -20.60
N GLU A 395 -2.24 19.25 -20.89
CA GLU A 395 -3.33 18.90 -19.98
C GLU A 395 -2.78 18.12 -18.77
N THR A 396 -3.40 18.38 -17.62
CA THR A 396 -3.15 17.63 -16.39
C THR A 396 -4.45 17.00 -15.89
N PHE A 397 -4.32 15.92 -15.13
CA PHE A 397 -5.43 15.15 -14.56
C PHE A 397 -5.23 14.97 -13.06
N THR A 398 -6.34 15.00 -12.33
CA THR A 398 -6.37 15.06 -10.87
C THR A 398 -6.81 13.74 -10.26
N TYR A 399 -7.61 12.98 -11.00
CA TYR A 399 -8.25 11.77 -10.52
C TYR A 399 -7.85 10.60 -11.38
N VAL A 400 -7.72 9.45 -10.73
CA VAL A 400 -7.60 8.14 -11.37
C VAL A 400 -8.69 7.24 -10.82
N ARG A 401 -9.21 6.38 -11.68
CA ARG A 401 -10.22 5.40 -11.33
C ARG A 401 -9.82 4.05 -11.88
N LEU A 402 -9.73 3.09 -10.98
CA LEU A 402 -9.46 1.71 -11.29
C LEU A 402 -10.77 0.95 -11.18
N THR A 403 -11.13 0.22 -12.22
CA THR A 403 -12.31 -0.64 -12.24
C THR A 403 -11.85 -2.05 -12.55
N ASP A 404 -12.07 -2.95 -11.60
CA ASP A 404 -11.79 -4.36 -11.81
C ASP A 404 -12.64 -4.91 -12.97
N LEU A 405 -12.03 -5.72 -13.85
CA LEU A 405 -12.76 -6.38 -14.91
C LEU A 405 -12.99 -7.84 -14.52
N ASP A 406 -14.28 -8.21 -14.40
CA ASP A 406 -14.73 -9.57 -14.13
C ASP A 406 -14.13 -10.59 -15.10
N THR A 407 -13.01 -11.15 -14.67
CA THR A 407 -12.25 -12.14 -15.39
C THR A 407 -11.94 -13.29 -14.43
N PRO A 408 -12.04 -14.56 -14.88
CA PRO A 408 -11.80 -15.68 -13.99
C PRO A 408 -10.37 -15.69 -13.47
N SER A 409 -10.17 -15.26 -12.22
CA SER A 409 -8.90 -15.33 -11.50
C SER A 409 -9.04 -16.18 -10.22
N GLN A 410 -7.93 -16.31 -9.49
CA GLN A 410 -7.91 -17.02 -8.21
C GLN A 410 -8.19 -16.07 -7.03
N LEU A 411 -8.16 -14.75 -7.21
CA LEU A 411 -8.34 -13.74 -6.15
C LEU A 411 -9.51 -12.80 -6.51
N PRO A 412 -10.12 -12.10 -5.54
CA PRO A 412 -11.24 -11.22 -5.82
C PRO A 412 -10.75 -9.82 -6.17
N GLY A 413 -10.65 -9.56 -7.46
CA GLY A 413 -10.32 -8.26 -7.98
C GLY A 413 -8.90 -7.77 -7.67
N ALA A 414 -8.54 -6.64 -8.28
CA ALA A 414 -7.20 -6.07 -8.12
C ALA A 414 -6.87 -5.67 -6.66
N ASP A 415 -5.67 -6.08 -6.24
CA ASP A 415 -5.04 -5.77 -4.96
C ASP A 415 -4.01 -4.66 -5.13
N VAL A 416 -4.37 -3.42 -4.77
CA VAL A 416 -3.60 -2.21 -5.03
C VAL A 416 -2.92 -1.70 -3.77
N ASP A 417 -1.59 -1.63 -3.79
CA ASP A 417 -0.71 -1.10 -2.74
C ASP A 417 -0.41 0.40 -2.96
N ALA A 418 -0.33 0.86 -4.20
CA ALA A 418 -0.15 2.28 -4.48
C ALA A 418 -0.49 2.65 -5.93
N VAL A 419 -0.84 3.91 -6.16
CA VAL A 419 -1.00 4.48 -7.51
C VAL A 419 -0.14 5.72 -7.65
N ALA A 420 0.76 5.73 -8.65
CA ALA A 420 1.74 6.79 -8.85
C ALA A 420 1.65 7.43 -10.24
N ALA A 421 1.80 8.76 -10.29
CA ALA A 421 2.09 9.51 -11.50
C ALA A 421 3.60 9.51 -11.77
N ILE A 422 4.03 8.74 -12.78
CA ILE A 422 5.39 8.86 -13.36
C ILE A 422 5.53 10.23 -14.01
N GLY A 423 4.52 10.62 -14.79
CA GLY A 423 4.39 11.94 -15.38
C GLY A 423 3.81 12.94 -14.40
N GLY A 424 4.50 13.20 -13.30
CA GLY A 424 4.00 14.10 -12.26
C GLY A 424 4.16 15.59 -12.61
N ALA A 425 3.10 16.37 -12.42
CA ALA A 425 3.16 17.82 -12.22
C ALA A 425 2.85 18.14 -10.75
N ILE A 426 3.47 19.17 -10.21
CA ILE A 426 3.19 19.60 -8.83
C ILE A 426 1.96 20.48 -8.84
N ARG A 427 1.09 20.32 -7.84
CA ARG A 427 -0.09 21.17 -7.64
C ARG A 427 0.01 21.89 -6.31
N LEU A 428 -0.02 23.21 -6.37
CA LEU A 428 0.01 24.09 -5.20
C LEU A 428 -1.30 24.89 -5.17
N ASN A 429 -2.00 24.85 -4.04
CA ASN A 429 -3.30 25.49 -3.87
C ASN A 429 -3.21 26.65 -2.88
N LEU A 430 -3.63 27.84 -3.29
CA LEU A 430 -3.70 29.03 -2.45
C LEU A 430 -5.13 29.51 -2.27
N ASP A 431 -5.52 29.76 -1.03
CA ASP A 431 -6.81 30.35 -0.71
C ASP A 431 -6.85 31.82 -1.19
N SER A 432 -7.83 32.15 -2.05
CA SER A 432 -7.98 33.50 -2.59
C SER A 432 -8.22 34.57 -1.52
N SER A 433 -8.79 34.21 -0.37
CA SER A 433 -9.02 35.14 0.74
C SER A 433 -7.74 35.55 1.47
N VAL A 434 -6.71 34.70 1.42
CA VAL A 434 -5.36 35.04 1.90
C VAL A 434 -4.68 36.04 0.95
N LEU A 435 -4.92 35.86 -0.36
CA LEU A 435 -4.27 36.65 -1.41
C LEU A 435 -4.96 37.99 -1.70
N PHE A 436 -6.30 38.03 -1.65
CA PHE A 436 -7.11 39.13 -2.18
C PHE A 436 -8.25 39.53 -1.24
N ASP A 437 -8.72 40.77 -1.36
CA ASP A 437 -10.00 41.18 -0.78
C ASP A 437 -11.18 40.66 -1.63
N THR A 438 -12.36 40.60 -1.02
CA THR A 438 -13.62 40.26 -1.72
C THR A 438 -13.83 41.16 -2.93
N GLY A 439 -14.10 40.55 -4.09
CA GLY A 439 -14.33 41.25 -5.35
C GLY A 439 -13.09 41.94 -5.97
N LYS A 440 -11.92 41.87 -5.31
CA LYS A 440 -10.67 42.45 -5.80
C LYS A 440 -9.71 41.39 -6.32
N PHE A 441 -8.76 41.85 -7.13
CA PHE A 441 -7.65 41.04 -7.64
C PHE A 441 -6.28 41.62 -7.26
N GLN A 442 -6.21 42.79 -6.64
CA GLN A 442 -4.96 43.33 -6.11
C GLN A 442 -4.47 42.47 -4.94
N LEU A 443 -3.23 42.01 -5.01
CA LEU A 443 -2.60 41.25 -3.94
C LEU A 443 -2.55 42.08 -2.65
N LYS A 444 -2.94 41.45 -1.54
CA LYS A 444 -2.76 42.00 -0.20
C LYS A 444 -1.27 42.09 0.14
N GLU A 445 -0.87 43.08 0.93
CA GLU A 445 0.50 43.12 1.47
C GLU A 445 0.83 41.85 2.28
N SER A 446 -0.14 41.34 3.04
CA SER A 446 -0.03 40.09 3.81
C SER A 446 0.19 38.84 2.94
N ALA A 447 -0.17 38.89 1.65
CA ALA A 447 0.00 37.76 0.72
C ALA A 447 1.48 37.49 0.38
N SER A 448 2.36 38.49 0.55
CA SER A 448 3.78 38.40 0.19
C SER A 448 4.47 37.21 0.85
N ASN A 449 4.19 36.93 2.13
CA ASN A 449 4.81 35.82 2.85
C ASN A 449 4.38 34.45 2.29
N GLU A 450 3.11 34.29 1.93
CA GLU A 450 2.60 33.03 1.40
C GLU A 450 3.12 32.78 -0.02
N LEU A 451 3.15 33.83 -0.85
CA LEU A 451 3.72 33.74 -2.19
C LEU A 451 5.24 33.49 -2.18
N LYS A 452 5.99 33.96 -1.15
CA LYS A 452 7.41 33.62 -1.00
C LYS A 452 7.65 32.15 -0.65
N LYS A 453 6.80 31.54 0.18
CA LYS A 453 6.87 30.09 0.43
C LYS A 453 6.62 29.30 -0.85
N LEU A 454 5.65 29.76 -1.64
CA LEU A 454 5.35 29.19 -2.94
C LEU A 454 6.55 29.30 -3.89
N VAL A 455 7.24 30.45 -3.96
CA VAL A 455 8.47 30.61 -4.75
C VAL A 455 9.51 29.57 -4.34
N ALA A 456 9.77 29.40 -3.04
CA ALA A 456 10.72 28.40 -2.56
C ALA A 456 10.36 26.97 -2.99
N ALA A 457 9.07 26.61 -2.92
CA ALA A 457 8.59 25.30 -3.36
C ALA A 457 8.74 25.09 -4.88
N ILE A 458 8.50 26.14 -5.68
CA ILE A 458 8.69 26.08 -7.14
C ILE A 458 10.18 25.96 -7.48
N GLU A 459 11.07 26.65 -6.76
CA GLU A 459 12.51 26.65 -7.00
C GLU A 459 13.21 25.31 -6.73
N GLU A 460 12.56 24.38 -6.03
CA GLU A 460 13.00 22.97 -5.96
C GLU A 460 13.07 22.33 -7.36
N PHE A 461 12.37 22.91 -8.34
CA PHE A 461 12.30 22.46 -9.73
C PHE A 461 12.91 23.53 -10.64
N PRO A 462 14.16 23.37 -11.11
CA PRO A 462 14.97 24.49 -11.63
C PRO A 462 14.46 25.18 -12.92
N LYS A 463 13.42 24.65 -13.54
CA LYS A 463 12.76 25.15 -14.76
C LYS A 463 11.33 24.62 -14.79
N GLY A 464 10.54 24.96 -15.80
CA GLY A 464 9.22 24.33 -16.02
C GLY A 464 8.20 25.22 -16.71
N HIS A 465 7.00 24.69 -16.91
CA HIS A 465 5.83 25.42 -17.38
C HIS A 465 4.86 25.60 -16.22
N ILE A 466 4.73 26.82 -15.73
CA ILE A 466 3.87 27.19 -14.60
C ILE A 466 2.51 27.62 -15.14
N ILE A 467 1.49 26.82 -14.87
CA ILE A 467 0.09 27.13 -15.19
C ILE A 467 -0.57 27.67 -13.93
N ILE A 468 -1.15 28.85 -14.00
CA ILE A 468 -1.82 29.50 -12.86
C ILE A 468 -3.29 29.62 -13.18
N GLU A 469 -4.12 28.99 -12.37
CA GLU A 469 -5.54 28.83 -12.60
C GLU A 469 -6.33 29.52 -11.50
N GLY A 470 -7.14 30.52 -11.88
CA GLY A 470 -8.00 31.23 -10.95
C GLY A 470 -9.39 30.61 -10.91
N HIS A 471 -9.93 30.45 -9.70
CA HIS A 471 -11.28 29.93 -9.47
C HIS A 471 -12.07 30.79 -8.48
N THR A 472 -13.39 30.81 -8.65
CA THR A 472 -14.34 31.46 -7.74
C THR A 472 -15.37 30.44 -7.25
N ASP A 473 -16.13 30.82 -6.24
CA ASP A 473 -17.41 30.17 -5.97
C ASP A 473 -18.47 30.62 -7.00
N ASN A 474 -19.71 30.16 -6.82
CA ASN A 474 -20.85 30.50 -7.67
C ASN A 474 -21.60 31.77 -7.27
N VAL A 475 -21.01 32.65 -6.44
CA VAL A 475 -21.68 33.88 -5.99
C VAL A 475 -21.36 35.01 -6.96
N GLY A 476 -22.39 35.66 -7.48
CA GLY A 476 -22.26 36.81 -8.39
C GLY A 476 -22.55 36.45 -9.85
N ASN A 477 -22.07 37.29 -10.77
CA ASN A 477 -22.28 37.08 -12.20
C ASN A 477 -21.18 36.15 -12.76
N PRO A 478 -21.52 35.08 -13.51
CA PRO A 478 -20.53 34.13 -14.04
C PRO A 478 -19.45 34.75 -14.93
N LEU A 479 -19.80 35.74 -15.78
CA LEU A 479 -18.82 36.43 -16.63
C LEU A 479 -17.87 37.29 -15.80
N SER A 480 -18.40 38.04 -14.82
CA SER A 480 -17.59 38.81 -13.88
C SER A 480 -16.67 37.90 -13.06
N ASN A 481 -17.15 36.74 -12.63
CA ASN A 481 -16.38 35.73 -11.91
C ASN A 481 -15.23 35.17 -12.76
N LYS A 482 -15.50 34.88 -14.03
CA LYS A 482 -14.46 34.45 -14.98
C LYS A 482 -13.36 35.51 -15.10
N THR A 483 -13.72 36.77 -15.37
CA THR A 483 -12.76 37.89 -15.47
C THR A 483 -12.00 38.11 -14.16
N LEU A 484 -12.68 38.08 -13.01
CA LEU A 484 -12.06 38.23 -11.70
C LEU A 484 -11.02 37.13 -11.45
N SER A 485 -11.37 35.89 -11.73
CA SER A 485 -10.49 34.74 -11.54
C SER A 485 -9.24 34.81 -12.44
N GLU A 486 -9.41 35.22 -13.70
CA GLU A 486 -8.30 35.41 -14.65
C GLU A 486 -7.34 36.53 -14.21
N ASN A 487 -7.88 37.66 -13.74
CA ASN A 487 -7.07 38.76 -13.22
C ASN A 487 -6.32 38.36 -11.95
N ARG A 488 -6.93 37.59 -11.05
CA ARG A 488 -6.25 37.06 -9.86
C ARG A 488 -5.09 36.14 -10.22
N ALA A 489 -5.29 35.22 -11.15
CA ALA A 489 -4.23 34.36 -11.65
C ALA A 489 -3.12 35.17 -12.33
N LYS A 490 -3.46 36.25 -13.04
CA LYS A 490 -2.50 37.17 -13.65
C LYS A 490 -1.65 37.92 -12.61
N GLU A 491 -2.24 38.40 -11.52
CA GLU A 491 -1.49 39.08 -10.46
C GLU A 491 -0.51 38.14 -9.76
N VAL A 492 -0.92 36.89 -9.49
CA VAL A 492 -0.01 35.85 -8.99
C VAL A 492 1.10 35.56 -9.99
N SER A 493 0.78 35.47 -11.29
CA SER A 493 1.77 35.28 -12.36
C SER A 493 2.81 36.40 -12.39
N ASN A 494 2.36 37.66 -12.31
CA ASN A 494 3.26 38.82 -12.31
C ASN A 494 4.18 38.80 -11.09
N PHE A 495 3.65 38.47 -9.92
CA PHE A 495 4.45 38.30 -8.71
C PHE A 495 5.51 37.21 -8.91
N LEU A 496 5.11 36.01 -9.34
CA LEU A 496 6.03 34.90 -9.53
C LEU A 496 7.12 35.20 -10.56
N LYS A 497 6.77 35.81 -11.69
CA LYS A 497 7.75 36.28 -12.72
C LYS A 497 8.77 37.27 -12.16
N SER A 498 8.40 38.06 -11.15
CA SER A 498 9.33 39.01 -10.52
C SER A 498 10.32 38.34 -9.55
N GLN A 499 10.01 37.12 -9.09
CA GLN A 499 10.81 36.40 -8.10
C GLN A 499 11.61 35.25 -8.72
N LEU A 500 11.03 34.56 -9.71
CA LEU A 500 11.61 33.38 -10.34
C LEU A 500 12.52 33.76 -11.52
N SER A 501 13.43 32.84 -11.85
CA SER A 501 14.31 32.97 -13.02
C SER A 501 13.54 32.89 -14.35
N ASN A 502 14.19 33.26 -15.46
CA ASN A 502 13.61 33.14 -16.81
C ASN A 502 13.52 31.70 -17.35
N SER A 503 13.90 30.71 -16.54
CA SER A 503 13.82 29.28 -16.90
C SER A 503 12.40 28.72 -16.83
N TYR A 504 11.42 29.52 -16.39
CA TYR A 504 10.02 29.15 -16.32
C TYR A 504 9.19 29.83 -17.40
N ASN A 505 8.35 29.05 -18.07
CA ASN A 505 7.27 29.56 -18.91
C ASN A 505 6.01 29.71 -18.05
N PHE A 506 5.16 30.67 -18.39
CA PHE A 506 3.95 30.96 -17.62
C PHE A 506 2.71 30.97 -18.49
N GLU A 507 1.66 30.33 -18.01
CA GLU A 507 0.32 30.35 -18.58
C GLU A 507 -0.68 30.76 -17.51
N VAL A 508 -1.66 31.59 -17.88
CA VAL A 508 -2.69 32.10 -16.97
C VAL A 508 -4.06 31.69 -17.50
N LYS A 509 -4.88 31.10 -16.63
CA LYS A 509 -6.26 30.70 -16.93
C LYS A 509 -7.20 31.20 -15.85
N GLY A 510 -8.39 31.65 -16.26
CA GLY A 510 -9.49 31.98 -15.37
C GLY A 510 -10.71 31.11 -15.66
N PHE A 511 -11.10 30.29 -14.69
CA PHE A 511 -12.23 29.37 -14.83
C PHE A 511 -13.52 29.89 -14.21
N GLY A 512 -13.45 30.93 -13.36
CA GLY A 512 -14.57 31.35 -12.54
C GLY A 512 -15.10 30.19 -11.71
N GLU A 513 -16.41 29.94 -11.80
CA GLU A 513 -17.11 28.89 -11.05
C GLU A 513 -17.18 27.53 -11.76
N ASN A 514 -16.62 27.41 -12.97
CA ASN A 514 -16.84 26.25 -13.84
C ASN A 514 -16.09 24.97 -13.43
N GLN A 515 -15.08 25.09 -12.55
CA GLN A 515 -14.31 23.95 -12.02
C GLN A 515 -14.27 23.98 -10.48
N PRO A 516 -15.42 23.69 -9.82
CA PRO A 516 -15.49 23.64 -8.37
C PRO A 516 -14.90 22.33 -7.85
N ILE A 517 -14.09 22.41 -6.79
CA ILE A 517 -13.54 21.24 -6.07
C ILE A 517 -14.46 20.78 -4.93
N ALA A 518 -15.49 21.57 -4.60
CA ALA A 518 -16.52 21.22 -3.65
C ALA A 518 -17.89 21.76 -4.09
N PRO A 519 -19.01 21.16 -3.68
CA PRO A 519 -20.34 21.70 -3.97
C PRO A 519 -20.50 23.15 -3.50
N ASN A 520 -21.12 24.04 -4.28
CA ASN A 520 -21.31 25.44 -3.87
C ASN A 520 -22.52 25.66 -2.93
N ASP A 521 -22.78 24.71 -2.04
CA ASP A 521 -23.96 24.65 -1.17
C ASP A 521 -23.76 25.30 0.21
N THR A 522 -22.53 25.26 0.73
CA THR A 522 -22.17 25.76 2.07
C THR A 522 -21.09 26.83 2.02
N PRO A 523 -21.03 27.76 3.00
CA PRO A 523 -19.94 28.75 3.08
C PRO A 523 -18.55 28.12 3.11
N LYS A 524 -18.40 26.98 3.80
CA LYS A 524 -17.15 26.21 3.88
C LYS A 524 -16.73 25.70 2.50
N ASN A 525 -17.64 25.12 1.73
CA ASN A 525 -17.32 24.62 0.40
C ASN A 525 -17.08 25.75 -0.61
N LYS A 526 -17.84 26.84 -0.52
CA LYS A 526 -17.58 28.05 -1.32
C LYS A 526 -16.18 28.61 -1.05
N GLN A 527 -15.73 28.62 0.20
CA GLN A 527 -14.35 29.02 0.54
C GLN A 527 -13.31 28.14 -0.16
N LYS A 528 -13.51 26.81 -0.18
CA LYS A 528 -12.62 25.90 -0.92
C LYS A 528 -12.56 26.24 -2.41
N ASN A 529 -13.69 26.62 -3.03
CA ASN A 529 -13.73 26.96 -4.45
C ASN A 529 -13.06 28.31 -4.79
N ARG A 530 -12.94 29.22 -3.82
CA ARG A 530 -12.22 30.51 -3.97
C ARG A 530 -10.71 30.30 -3.81
N ARG A 531 -10.05 29.90 -4.89
CA ARG A 531 -8.64 29.51 -4.87
C ARG A 531 -7.88 29.94 -6.13
N VAL A 532 -6.57 29.98 -6.01
CA VAL A 532 -5.64 29.99 -7.14
C VAL A 532 -4.87 28.68 -7.08
N GLU A 533 -4.97 27.87 -8.14
CA GLU A 533 -4.16 26.67 -8.30
C GLU A 533 -2.94 26.99 -9.16
N ILE A 534 -1.81 26.35 -8.84
CA ILE A 534 -0.55 26.54 -9.54
C ILE A 534 -0.01 25.15 -9.84
N LEU A 535 0.08 24.87 -11.14
CA LEU A 535 0.64 23.63 -11.65
C LEU A 535 2.04 23.91 -12.16
N VAL A 536 3.04 23.22 -11.62
CA VAL A 536 4.41 23.23 -12.17
C VAL A 536 4.54 21.99 -13.03
N VAL A 537 4.35 22.17 -14.33
CA VAL A 537 4.42 21.11 -15.32
C VAL A 537 5.83 21.04 -15.90
N PRO A 538 6.42 19.85 -15.98
CA PRO A 538 7.66 19.60 -16.71
C PRO A 538 7.61 20.10 -18.15
N SER A 539 8.64 20.82 -18.60
CA SER A 539 8.73 21.24 -20.00
C SER A 539 9.17 20.07 -20.87
N LYS A 540 8.33 19.67 -21.83
CA LYS A 540 8.65 18.69 -22.88
C LYS A 540 9.82 19.13 -23.76
#